data_AF-A0A965JZN6-F1
#
_entry.id   AF-A0A965JZN6-F1
#
_cell.length_a   1.000
_cell.length_b   1.000
_cell.length_c   1.000
_cell.angle_alpha   90.00
_cell.angle_beta   90.00
_cell.angle_gamma   90.00
#
_symmetry.space_group_name_H-M   'P 1'
#
loop_
_entity.id
_entity.type
_entity.pdbx_description
1 polymer ?
#
loop_
_entity_poly.entity_id
_entity_poly.type
_entity_poly.pdbx_seq_one_letter_code
_entity_poly.pdbx_strand_id
1 'polypeptide(L)' 'MSDLISLLITIAIGIVAVRFFRAKNSHEKIICFYFIFTNIIILVLLNSVTTFTEILDIIILLFLLKLVAILFLLFNKKKI' A
#
# COMPACT_ATOMS: atom_id res chain seq x y z
N MET A 1 -8.06 17.22 12.63
CA MET A 1 -7.50 16.00 13.29
C MET A 1 -7.19 14.92 12.25
N SER A 2 -8.09 14.67 11.29
CA SER A 2 -7.82 13.81 10.12
C SER A 2 -6.57 14.24 9.33
N ASP A 3 -6.37 15.55 9.12
CA ASP A 3 -5.22 16.04 8.33
C ASP A 3 -3.87 15.70 8.94
N LEU A 4 -3.78 15.76 10.27
CA LEU A 4 -2.56 15.44 11.01
C LEU A 4 -2.29 13.92 10.97
N ILE A 5 -3.34 13.10 11.02
CA ILE A 5 -3.25 11.64 10.84
C ILE A 5 -2.82 11.30 9.41
N SER A 6 -3.44 11.92 8.39
CA SER A 6 -3.08 11.75 6.98
C SER A 6 -1.62 12.14 6.71
N LEU A 7 -1.13 13.21 7.34
CA LEU A 7 0.27 13.64 7.24
C LEU A 7 1.22 12.58 7.84
N LEU A 8 0.94 12.06 9.03
CA LEU A 8 1.75 11.02 9.68
C LEU A 8 1.79 9.73 8.85
N ILE A 9 0.65 9.32 8.29
CA ILE A 9 0.58 8.15 7.40
C ILE A 9 1.44 8.38 6.16
N THR A 10 1.37 9.56 5.56
CA THR A 10 2.16 9.91 4.37
C THR A 10 3.67 9.85 4.66
N ILE A 11 4.11 10.38 5.81
CA ILE A 11 5.51 10.30 6.23
C ILE A 11 5.95 8.84 6.45
N ALA A 12 5.11 8.03 7.10
CA ALA A 12 5.39 6.61 7.32
C ALA A 12 5.52 5.84 5.99
N ILE A 13 4.64 6.11 5.02
CA ILE A 13 4.74 5.55 3.66
C ILE A 13 6.07 5.96 3.02
N GLY A 14 6.46 7.23 3.11
CA GLY A 14 7.73 7.74 2.55
C GLY A 14 8.95 7.01 3.12
N ILE A 15 9.03 6.84 4.43
CA ILE A 15 10.13 6.13 5.10
C ILE A 15 10.19 4.66 4.62
N VAL A 16 9.05 3.98 4.56
CA VAL A 16 8.98 2.57 4.14
C VAL A 16 9.25 2.41 2.64
N ALA A 17 8.89 3.39 1.81
CA ALA A 17 9.23 3.40 0.39
C ALA A 17 10.74 3.49 0.18
N VAL A 18 11.45 4.34 0.93
CA VAL A 18 12.94 4.37 0.89
C VAL A 18 13.54 3.02 1.27
N ARG A 19 12.97 2.35 2.29
CA ARG A 19 13.40 1.00 2.67
C ARG A 19 13.12 -0.04 1.58
N PHE A 20 11.97 0.03 0.91
CA PHE A 20 11.61 -0.85 -0.19
C PHE A 20 12.65 -0.82 -1.33
N PHE A 21 13.12 0.37 -1.72
CA PHE A 21 14.15 0.51 -2.76
C PHE A 21 15.52 -0.05 -2.35
N ARG A 22 15.84 -0.02 -1.05
CA ARG A 22 17.11 -0.54 -0.51
C ARG A 22 17.07 -2.03 -0.17
N ALA A 23 15.88 -2.62 -0.07
CA ALA A 23 15.71 -4.02 0.30
C ALA A 23 16.32 -4.94 -0.77
N LYS A 24 17.26 -5.80 -0.37
CA LYS A 24 17.83 -6.83 -1.26
C LYS A 24 17.00 -8.11 -1.24
N ASN A 25 16.36 -8.41 -0.11
CA ASN A 25 15.54 -9.60 0.04
C ASN A 25 14.14 -9.38 -0.52
N SER A 26 13.70 -10.28 -1.40
CA SER A 26 12.34 -10.30 -1.95
C SER A 26 11.26 -10.37 -0.87
N HIS A 27 11.54 -11.04 0.26
CA HIS A 27 10.61 -11.06 1.40
C HIS A 27 10.44 -9.68 2.05
N GLU A 28 11.53 -8.93 2.20
CA GLU A 28 11.49 -7.58 2.75
C GLU A 28 10.76 -6.62 1.79
N LYS A 29 10.98 -6.76 0.48
CA LYS A 29 10.20 -6.02 -0.53
C LYS A 29 8.70 -6.28 -0.43
N ILE A 30 8.29 -7.54 -0.26
CA ILE A 30 6.88 -7.91 -0.12
C ILE A 30 6.27 -7.27 1.14
N ILE A 31 6.98 -7.30 2.28
CA ILE A 31 6.50 -6.71 3.53
C ILE A 31 6.38 -5.18 3.39
N CYS A 32 7.39 -4.51 2.85
CA CYS A 32 7.35 -3.07 2.63
C CYS A 32 6.22 -2.68 1.66
N PHE A 33 6.07 -3.43 0.56
CA PHE A 33 4.97 -3.21 -0.39
C PHE A 33 3.60 -3.39 0.26
N TYR A 34 3.43 -4.46 1.06
CA TYR A 34 2.21 -4.72 1.81
C TYR A 34 1.87 -3.56 2.75
N PHE A 35 2.86 -3.05 3.47
CA PHE A 35 2.69 -1.91 4.38
C PHE A 35 2.27 -0.65 3.63
N ILE A 36 2.98 -0.30 2.55
CA ILE A 36 2.67 0.88 1.72
C ILE A 36 1.24 0.82 1.19
N PHE A 37 0.86 -0.29 0.55
CA PHE A 37 -0.48 -0.44 -0.03
C PHE A 37 -1.59 -0.39 1.01
N THR A 38 -1.38 -0.99 2.18
CA THR A 38 -2.38 -0.95 3.27
C THR A 38 -2.60 0.48 3.74
N ASN A 39 -1.53 1.25 3.92
CA ASN A 39 -1.63 2.64 4.36
C ASN A 39 -2.26 3.53 3.28
N ILE A 40 -2.03 3.27 1.99
CA ILE A 40 -2.74 3.96 0.90
C ILE A 40 -4.25 3.71 0.98
N ILE A 41 -4.69 2.47 1.21
CA ILE A 41 -6.11 2.14 1.35
C ILE A 41 -6.73 2.89 2.54
N ILE A 42 -6.03 2.92 3.67
CA ILE A 42 -6.47 3.68 4.86
C ILE A 42 -6.54 5.18 4.55
N LEU A 43 -5.58 5.73 3.80
CA LEU A 43 -5.56 7.14 3.44
C LEU A 43 -6.70 7.51 2.49
N VAL A 44 -7.07 6.62 1.57
CA VAL A 44 -8.25 6.77 0.70
C VAL A 44 -9.53 6.75 1.55
N LEU A 45 -9.63 5.82 2.51
CA LEU A 45 -10.77 5.75 3.44
C LEU A 45 -10.93 7.03 4.27
N LEU A 46 -9.83 7.56 4.82
CA LEU A 46 -9.86 8.73 5.70
C LEU A 46 -10.16 10.04 4.97
N ASN A 47 -9.72 10.18 3.72
CA ASN A 47 -9.88 11.40 2.94
C ASN A 47 -11.03 11.34 1.94
N SER A 48 -11.77 10.23 1.91
CA SER A 48 -12.90 10.13 0.99
C SER A 48 -14.06 11.03 1.43
N VAL A 49 -14.56 11.79 0.47
CA VAL A 49 -15.76 12.64 0.59
C VAL A 49 -16.95 12.01 -0.16
N THR A 50 -16.75 10.87 -0.84
CA THR A 50 -17.76 10.23 -1.69
C THR A 50 -18.69 9.31 -0.91
N THR A 51 -19.73 8.80 -1.59
CA THR A 51 -20.68 7.88 -0.96
C THR A 51 -20.00 6.55 -0.60
N PHE A 52 -20.41 5.93 0.51
CA PHE A 52 -19.80 4.70 1.02
C PHE A 52 -19.68 3.58 -0.03
N THR A 53 -20.67 3.46 -0.91
CA THR A 53 -20.70 2.51 -2.03
C THR A 53 -19.58 2.73 -3.04
N GLU A 54 -19.33 3.97 -3.46
CA GLU A 54 -18.27 4.29 -4.43
C GLU A 54 -16.87 4.06 -3.83
N ILE A 55 -16.70 4.34 -2.54
CA ILE A 55 -15.45 4.07 -1.82
C ILE A 55 -15.18 2.57 -1.74
N LEU A 56 -16.22 1.78 -1.48
CA LEU A 56 -16.11 0.34 -1.33
C LEU A 56 -15.60 -0.33 -2.61
N ASP A 57 -16.07 0.13 -3.78
CA ASP A 57 -15.58 -0.34 -5.09
C ASP A 57 -14.09 -0.03 -5.28
N ILE A 58 -13.65 1.19 -4.93
CA ILE A 58 -12.24 1.59 -4.99
C ILE A 58 -11.38 0.74 -4.04
N ILE A 59 -11.87 0.48 -2.83
CA ILE A 59 -11.15 -0.34 -1.84
C ILE A 59 -10.99 -1.77 -2.36
N ILE A 60 -12.05 -2.38 -2.89
CA ILE A 60 -12.00 -3.73 -3.46
C ILE A 60 -10.98 -3.77 -4.60
N LEU A 61 -10.99 -2.77 -5.49
CA LEU A 61 -10.03 -2.66 -6.59
C LEU A 61 -8.58 -2.56 -6.07
N LEU A 62 -8.32 -1.73 -5.06
CA LEU A 62 -7.00 -1.59 -4.45
C LEU A 62 -6.55 -2.88 -3.75
N PHE A 63 -7.45 -3.62 -3.11
CA PHE A 63 -7.17 -4.91 -2.51
C PHE A 63 -6.79 -5.97 -3.56
N LEU A 64 -7.54 -6.04 -4.66
CA LEU A 64 -7.23 -6.94 -5.77
C LEU A 64 -5.86 -6.60 -6.38
N LEU A 65 -5.59 -5.32 -6.62
CA LEU A 65 -4.30 -4.86 -7.15
C LEU A 65 -3.15 -5.24 -6.22
N LYS A 66 -3.32 -5.05 -4.91
CA LYS A 66 -2.35 -5.46 -3.88
C LYS A 66 -2.08 -6.96 -3.95
N LEU A 67 -3.11 -7.79 -4.09
CA LEU A 67 -3.00 -9.25 -4.16
C LEU A 67 -2.23 -9.67 -5.42
N VAL A 68 -2.58 -9.13 -6.59
CA VAL A 68 -1.89 -9.38 -7.86
C VAL A 68 -0.42 -9.00 -7.78
N ALA A 69 -0.10 -7.84 -7.21
CA ALA A 69 1.29 -7.39 -7.07
C ALA A 69 2.10 -8.27 -6.11
N ILE A 70 1.52 -8.76 -5.02
CA ILE A 70 2.17 -9.72 -4.12
C ILE A 70 2.44 -11.04 -4.82
N LEU A 71 1.45 -11.57 -5.57
CA LEU A 71 1.64 -12.80 -6.36
C LEU A 71 2.75 -12.60 -7.40
N PHE A 72 2.78 -11.46 -8.09
CA PHE A 72 3.85 -11.14 -9.03
C PHE A 72 5.23 -11.13 -8.35
N LEU A 73 5.36 -10.47 -7.20
CA LEU A 73 6.62 -10.45 -6.43
C LEU A 73 7.03 -11.84 -5.92
N LEU A 74 6.07 -12.69 -5.55
CA LEU A 74 6.33 -14.07 -5.11
C LEU A 74 6.76 -14.98 -6.26
N PHE A 75 6.08 -14.92 -7.40
CA PHE A 75 6.34 -15.80 -8.54
C PHE A 75 7.54 -15.33 -9.39
N ASN A 76 7.85 -14.04 -9.39
CA ASN A 76 9.01 -13.50 -10.10
C ASN A 76 10.34 -13.72 -9.36
N LYS A 77 10.33 -14.47 -8.25
CA LYS A 77 11.54 -14.93 -7.51
C LYS A 77 12.56 -15.68 -8.36
N LYS A 78 12.18 -16.22 -9.53
CA LYS A 78 13.10 -16.96 -10.41
C LYS A 78 13.98 -16.07 -11.31
N LYS A 79 13.83 -14.74 -11.31
CA LYS A 79 14.54 -13.85 -12.25
C LYS A 79 15.19 -12.59 -11.64
N ILE A 80 15.18 -12.42 -10.31
CA ILE A 80 15.80 -11.26 -9.61
C ILE A 80 16.95 -11.73 -8.73
#